data_AF-A0A7J8HV94-F1
#
_entry.id   AF-A0A7J8HV94-F1
#
_cell.length_a   1.000
_cell.length_b   1.000
_cell.length_c   1.000
_cell.angle_alpha   90.00
_cell.angle_beta   90.00
_cell.angle_gamma   90.00
#
_symmetry.space_group_name_H-M   'P 1'
#
loop_
_entity.id
_entity.type
_entity.pdbx_description
1 polymer ?
#
loop_
_entity_poly.entity_id
_entity_poly.type
_entity_poly.pdbx_seq_one_letter_code
_entity_poly.pdbx_strand_id
1 'polypeptide(L)'
;MQVTILTCRHVTDYKSSESTSTLPSPFLKALKTRNFKEPPCCSLLEQPNIAHDLPAAVLSYCQVWKIPAVLYLCYTDVMKLDLVTVEAFKPVLSTKSLKGLVKNVPQSTEILKKLVTTNEIQSNIYT
;
A
#
# COMPACT_ATOMS: atom_id res chain seq x y z
N MET A 1 -12.83 7.90 15.46
CA MET A 1 -12.80 7.48 14.04
C MET A 1 -11.37 7.64 13.54
N GLN A 2 -10.82 6.62 12.88
CA GLN A 2 -9.45 6.61 12.32
C GLN A 2 -9.55 6.14 10.86
N VAL A 3 -8.72 6.71 9.98
CA VAL A 3 -8.69 6.37 8.55
C VAL A 3 -7.37 5.70 8.18
N THR A 4 -7.43 4.54 7.56
CA THR A 4 -6.26 3.87 6.97
C THR A 4 -6.41 3.84 5.47
N ILE A 5 -5.42 4.35 4.74
CA ILE A 5 -5.41 4.42 3.28
C ILE A 5 -4.32 3.48 2.79
N LEU A 6 -4.67 2.56 1.88
CA LEU A 6 -3.73 1.63 1.26
C LEU A 6 -3.69 1.93 -0.23
N THR A 7 -2.49 2.05 -0.80
CA THR A 7 -2.32 2.26 -2.24
C THR A 7 -1.01 1.65 -2.72
N CYS A 8 -0.94 1.34 -4.01
CA CYS A 8 0.25 0.83 -4.67
C CYS A 8 0.74 1.84 -5.72
N ARG A 9 2.05 1.90 -5.92
CA ARG A 9 2.72 2.70 -6.95
C ARG A 9 3.82 1.87 -7.59
N HIS A 10 4.17 2.22 -8.82
CA HIS A 10 5.30 1.57 -9.47
C HIS A 10 6.62 2.03 -8.83
N VAL A 11 7.60 1.14 -8.71
CA VAL A 11 8.91 1.44 -8.08
C VAL A 11 9.66 2.58 -8.79
N THR A 12 9.40 2.80 -10.08
CA THR A 12 9.99 3.93 -10.84
C THR A 12 9.53 5.31 -10.34
N ASP A 13 8.41 5.39 -9.62
CA ASP A 13 7.92 6.63 -9.03
C ASP A 13 8.69 6.99 -7.75
N TYR A 14 9.47 6.05 -7.21
CA TYR A 14 10.24 6.25 -5.99
C TYR A 14 11.59 6.90 -6.30
N LYS A 15 11.83 8.04 -5.65
CA LYS A 15 13.04 8.84 -5.75
C LYS A 15 14.00 8.45 -4.63
N SER A 16 15.09 7.80 -5.00
CA SER A 16 16.20 7.47 -4.12
C SER A 16 17.54 7.85 -4.77
N SER A 17 18.58 7.98 -3.94
CA SER A 17 19.96 8.07 -4.43
C SER A 17 20.49 6.72 -4.93
N GLU A 18 19.90 5.62 -4.44
CA GLU A 18 20.17 4.27 -4.90
C GLU A 18 19.40 3.98 -6.19
N SER A 19 19.94 3.11 -7.04
CA SER A 19 19.24 2.66 -8.24
C SER A 19 17.93 1.97 -7.87
N THR A 20 16.86 2.22 -8.63
CA THR A 20 15.59 1.50 -8.46
C THR A 20 15.74 -0.01 -8.66
N SER A 21 16.74 -0.45 -9.42
CA SER A 21 17.05 -1.87 -9.65
C SER A 21 17.65 -2.58 -8.43
N THR A 22 18.17 -1.85 -7.45
CA THR A 22 18.77 -2.41 -6.23
C THR A 22 17.81 -2.38 -5.04
N LEU A 23 16.65 -1.72 -5.20
CA LEU A 23 15.66 -1.62 -4.13
C LEU A 23 14.90 -2.94 -3.98
N PRO A 24 14.64 -3.38 -2.74
CA PRO A 24 13.81 -4.56 -2.51
C PRO A 24 12.36 -4.25 -2.89
N SER A 25 11.83 -4.92 -3.92
CA SER A 25 10.42 -4.83 -4.33
C SER A 25 9.65 -6.10 -3.94
N PRO A 26 8.42 -6.01 -3.41
CA PRO A 26 7.71 -4.80 -3.00
C PRO A 26 8.14 -4.27 -1.61
N PHE A 27 7.96 -2.97 -1.38
CA PHE A 27 8.25 -2.35 -0.08
C PHE A 27 7.23 -1.27 0.32
N LEU A 28 7.04 -1.09 1.64
CA LEU A 28 6.11 -0.11 2.19
C LEU A 28 6.81 1.17 2.67
N LYS A 29 6.17 2.30 2.37
CA LYS A 29 6.41 3.61 3.00
C LYS A 29 5.12 4.14 3.60
N ALA A 30 5.23 5.01 4.60
CA ALA A 30 4.06 5.59 5.25
C ALA A 30 4.08 7.12 5.31
N LEU A 31 2.92 7.74 5.18
CA LEU A 31 2.66 9.10 5.62
C LEU A 31 1.57 9.08 6.68
N LYS A 32 1.63 9.97 7.65
CA LYS A 32 0.64 10.04 8.71
C LYS A 32 0.30 11.47 9.07
N THR A 33 -0.94 11.67 9.47
CA THR A 33 -1.39 12.94 10.04
C THR A 33 -0.76 13.19 11.40
N ARG A 34 -0.74 14.45 11.84
CA ARG A 34 -0.28 14.85 13.19
C ARG A 34 -1.10 14.20 14.31
N ASN A 35 -2.38 13.93 14.04
CA ASN A 35 -3.31 13.34 14.99
C ASN A 35 -3.18 11.82 15.10
N PHE A 36 -2.50 11.16 14.15
CA PHE A 36 -2.16 9.74 14.25
C PHE A 36 -0.96 9.52 15.19
N LYS A 37 -1.21 8.86 16.32
CA LYS A 37 -0.23 8.70 17.41
C LYS A 37 0.55 7.39 17.39
N GLU A 38 0.00 6.36 16.76
CA GLU A 38 0.68 5.07 16.66
C GLU A 38 1.87 5.16 15.68
N PRO A 39 2.96 4.43 15.93
CA PRO A 39 4.02 4.29 14.94
C PRO A 39 3.50 3.42 13.77
N PRO A 40 3.71 3.84 12.51
CA PRO A 40 3.45 2.98 11.36
C PRO A 40 4.31 1.72 11.40
N CYS A 41 3.87 0.63 10.75
CA CYS A 41 4.62 -0.62 10.68
C CYS A 41 5.81 -0.60 9.69
N CYS A 42 6.11 0.55 9.09
CA CYS A 42 7.18 0.75 8.12
C CYS A 42 7.77 2.16 8.23
N SER A 43 8.87 2.41 7.52
CA SER A 43 9.51 3.72 7.50
C SER A 43 8.61 4.81 6.90
N LEU A 44 8.74 6.04 7.39
CA LEU A 44 8.04 7.18 6.81
C LEU A 44 8.57 7.48 5.41
N LEU A 45 7.71 8.02 4.55
CA LEU A 45 8.09 8.50 3.23
C LEU A 45 8.99 9.72 3.36
N GLU A 46 10.24 9.55 2.98
CA GLU A 46 11.25 10.61 3.00
C GLU A 46 11.16 11.54 1.78
N GLN A 47 11.58 12.79 1.93
CA GLN A 47 11.74 13.70 0.80
C GLN A 47 12.86 13.21 -0.13
N PRO A 48 12.74 13.39 -1.45
CA PRO A 48 11.79 14.22 -2.19
C PRO A 48 10.53 13.46 -2.68
N ASN A 49 10.21 12.31 -2.09
CA ASN A 49 9.03 11.55 -2.48
C ASN A 49 7.74 12.26 -2.04
N ILE A 50 6.74 12.27 -2.92
CA ILE A 50 5.44 12.89 -2.67
C ILE A 50 4.31 11.90 -2.94
N ALA A 51 3.37 11.81 -2.00
CA ALA A 51 2.08 11.21 -2.28
C ALA A 51 1.24 12.19 -3.11
N HIS A 52 0.48 11.68 -4.06
CA HIS A 52 -0.41 12.47 -4.91
C HIS A 52 -1.71 11.70 -5.19
N ASP A 53 -2.56 12.28 -6.04
CA ASP A 53 -3.88 11.78 -6.41
C ASP A 53 -4.84 11.62 -5.20
N LEU A 54 -5.83 10.74 -5.35
CA LEU A 54 -6.86 10.49 -4.33
C LEU A 54 -6.27 10.12 -2.95
N PRO A 55 -5.27 9.24 -2.82
CA PRO A 55 -4.71 8.89 -1.50
C PRO A 55 -4.16 10.11 -0.76
N ALA A 56 -3.47 11.02 -1.47
CA ALA A 56 -2.95 12.24 -0.87
C ALA A 56 -4.05 13.25 -0.53
N ALA A 57 -5.09 13.36 -1.37
CA ALA A 57 -6.24 14.21 -1.10
C ALA A 57 -6.98 13.76 0.17
N VAL A 58 -7.23 12.46 0.34
CA VAL A 58 -7.87 11.90 1.55
C VAL A 58 -7.01 12.15 2.79
N LEU A 59 -5.69 11.92 2.70
CA LEU A 59 -4.79 12.18 3.83
C LEU A 59 -4.76 13.67 4.20
N SER A 60 -4.75 14.56 3.20
CA SER A 60 -4.77 16.02 3.38
C SER A 60 -6.07 16.48 4.03
N TYR A 61 -7.20 15.95 3.58
CA TYR A 61 -8.50 16.18 4.23
C TYR A 61 -8.44 15.79 5.71
N CYS A 62 -7.95 14.58 6.01
CA CYS A 62 -7.82 14.11 7.38
C CYS A 62 -6.90 15.01 8.22
N GLN A 63 -5.80 15.49 7.64
CA GLN A 63 -4.87 16.42 8.30
C GLN A 63 -5.55 17.74 8.65
N VAL A 64 -6.31 18.35 7.73
CA VAL A 64 -7.04 19.62 7.96
C VAL A 64 -8.09 19.47 9.05
N TRP A 65 -8.87 18.39 8.98
CA TRP A 65 -9.98 18.12 9.91
C TRP A 65 -9.53 17.42 11.21
N LYS A 66 -8.22 17.31 11.45
CA LYS A 66 -7.62 16.70 12.66
C LYS A 66 -8.07 15.25 12.89
N ILE A 67 -8.40 14.54 11.82
CA ILE A 67 -8.78 13.12 11.84
C ILE A 67 -7.50 12.29 11.87
N PRO A 68 -7.32 11.37 12.84
CA PRO A 68 -6.18 10.44 12.84
C PRO A 68 -6.21 9.57 11.58
N ALA A 69 -5.22 9.75 10.72
CA ALA A 69 -5.06 8.96 9.51
C ALA A 69 -3.61 8.60 9.19
N VAL A 70 -3.45 7.44 8.53
CA VAL A 70 -2.20 6.92 7.99
C VAL A 70 -2.41 6.42 6.56
N LEU A 71 -1.48 6.75 5.68
CA LEU A 71 -1.38 6.29 4.30
C LEU A 71 -0.20 5.33 4.19
N TYR A 72 -0.44 4.12 3.70
CA TYR A 72 0.60 3.16 3.33
C TYR A 72 0.72 3.08 1.81
N LEU A 73 1.93 3.35 1.31
CA LEU A 73 2.32 3.30 -0.09
C LEU A 73 3.17 2.05 -0.30
N CYS A 74 2.66 1.11 -1.11
CA CYS A 74 3.43 -0.05 -1.57
C CYS A 74 4.07 0.27 -2.91
N TYR A 75 5.39 0.31 -2.95
CA TYR A 75 6.13 0.40 -4.20
C TYR A 75 6.41 -1.01 -4.69
N THR A 76 5.99 -1.30 -5.92
CA THR A 76 6.11 -2.60 -6.58
C THR A 76 6.58 -2.42 -8.02
N ASP A 77 7.30 -3.39 -8.56
CA ASP A 77 7.71 -3.50 -9.96
C ASP A 77 6.67 -4.24 -10.82
N VAL A 78 5.56 -4.66 -10.22
CA VAL A 78 4.45 -5.34 -10.89
C VAL A 78 3.28 -4.38 -11.08
N MET A 79 2.85 -4.15 -12.33
CA MET A 79 1.70 -3.29 -12.65
C MET A 79 0.34 -4.00 -12.53
N LYS A 80 0.34 -5.30 -12.25
CA LYS A 80 -0.86 -6.15 -12.13
C LYS A 80 -1.08 -6.57 -10.70
N LEU A 81 -2.28 -7.08 -10.42
CA LEU A 81 -2.57 -7.72 -9.15
C LEU A 81 -1.76 -9.00 -9.03
N ASP A 82 -0.89 -9.09 -8.02
CA ASP A 82 -0.13 -10.28 -7.70
C ASP A 82 -0.15 -10.56 -6.19
N LEU A 83 0.13 -11.80 -5.81
CA LEU A 83 0.08 -12.21 -4.42
C LEU A 83 1.18 -11.54 -3.59
N VAL A 84 2.39 -11.34 -4.14
CA VAL A 84 3.56 -10.81 -3.43
C VAL A 84 3.31 -9.37 -2.99
N THR A 85 2.76 -8.52 -3.87
CA THR A 85 2.37 -7.14 -3.52
C THR A 85 1.31 -7.12 -2.42
N VAL A 86 0.34 -8.04 -2.44
CA VAL A 86 -0.67 -8.16 -1.37
C VAL A 86 -0.02 -8.57 -0.05
N GLU A 87 0.96 -9.47 -0.10
CA GLU A 87 1.68 -9.90 1.10
C GLU A 87 2.48 -8.78 1.77
N ALA A 88 2.94 -7.78 1.01
CA ALA A 88 3.62 -6.61 1.55
C ALA A 88 2.76 -5.86 2.59
N PHE A 89 1.43 -5.95 2.50
CA PHE A 89 0.49 -5.34 3.45
C PHE A 89 0.20 -6.20 4.70
N LYS A 90 0.73 -7.42 4.81
CA LYS A 90 0.55 -8.28 6.01
C LYS A 90 0.87 -7.57 7.33
N PRO A 91 1.95 -6.77 7.45
CA PRO A 91 2.25 -6.03 8.69
C PRO A 91 1.15 -5.01 9.03
N VAL A 92 0.54 -4.39 8.01
CA VAL A 92 -0.55 -3.42 8.18
C VAL A 92 -1.81 -4.11 8.74
N LEU A 93 -2.10 -5.33 8.27
CA LEU A 93 -3.22 -6.14 8.78
C LEU A 93 -3.04 -6.58 10.25
N SER A 94 -1.79 -6.62 10.73
CA SER A 94 -1.46 -6.95 12.12
C SER A 94 -1.60 -5.74 13.07
N THR A 95 -1.85 -4.54 12.54
CA THR A 95 -2.09 -3.34 13.35
C THR A 95 -3.38 -3.45 14.17
N LYS A 96 -3.43 -2.78 15.33
CA LYS A 96 -4.59 -2.83 16.23
C LYS A 96 -5.91 -2.50 15.53
N SER A 97 -5.90 -1.51 14.64
CA SER A 97 -7.08 -1.06 13.90
C SER A 97 -7.60 -2.06 12.87
N LEU A 98 -6.75 -2.93 12.32
CA LEU A 98 -7.12 -3.85 11.24
C LEU A 98 -7.08 -5.32 11.65
N LYS A 99 -6.54 -5.66 12.82
CA LYS A 99 -6.47 -7.03 13.34
C LYS A 99 -7.85 -7.71 13.38
N GLY A 100 -8.92 -6.96 13.64
CA GLY A 100 -10.30 -7.48 13.63
C GLY A 100 -10.86 -7.79 12.24
N LEU A 101 -10.25 -7.27 11.17
CA LEU A 101 -10.63 -7.56 9.78
C LEU A 101 -10.00 -8.86 9.27
N VAL A 102 -8.92 -9.32 9.92
CA VAL A 102 -8.24 -10.55 9.55
C VAL A 102 -9.12 -11.73 9.94
N LYS A 103 -9.89 -12.23 8.98
CA LYS A 103 -10.56 -13.52 9.07
C LYS A 103 -9.63 -14.58 8.49
N ASN A 104 -9.25 -15.57 9.29
CA ASN A 104 -8.59 -16.77 8.79
C ASN A 104 -9.61 -17.61 8.01
N VAL A 105 -9.86 -17.23 6.76
CA VAL A 105 -10.64 -18.03 5.85
C VAL A 105 -9.65 -18.87 5.04
N PRO A 106 -9.63 -20.21 5.17
CA PRO A 106 -8.72 -21.07 4.40
C PRO A 106 -8.88 -20.88 2.88
N GLN A 107 -10.03 -20.37 2.43
CA GLN A 107 -10.35 -20.05 1.04
C GLN A 107 -9.87 -18.66 0.57
N SER A 108 -9.43 -17.75 1.45
CA SER A 108 -9.03 -16.40 1.04
C SER A 108 -7.88 -16.40 0.04
N THR A 109 -6.89 -17.27 0.25
CA THR A 109 -5.76 -17.44 -0.66
C THR A 109 -6.21 -18.01 -2.00
N GLU A 110 -7.18 -18.91 -2.00
CA GLU A 110 -7.74 -19.51 -3.21
C GLU A 110 -8.57 -18.51 -4.03
N ILE A 111 -9.36 -17.67 -3.35
CA ILE A 111 -10.10 -16.55 -3.97
C ILE A 111 -9.12 -15.53 -4.57
N LEU A 112 -8.08 -15.14 -3.82
CA LEU A 112 -7.02 -14.26 -4.31
C LEU A 112 -6.34 -14.84 -5.54
N LYS A 113 -5.97 -16.13 -5.52
CA LYS A 113 -5.40 -16.83 -6.69
C LYS A 113 -6.33 -16.78 -7.89
N LYS A 114 -7.63 -17.08 -7.72
CA LYS A 114 -8.62 -17.00 -8.81
C LYS A 114 -8.74 -15.59 -9.39
N LEU A 115 -8.71 -14.55 -8.55
CA LEU A 115 -8.73 -13.16 -9.00
C LEU A 115 -7.49 -12.79 -9.81
N VAL A 116 -6.30 -13.23 -9.36
CA VAL A 116 -5.04 -13.02 -10.08
C VAL A 116 -5.08 -13.69 -11.46
N THR A 117 -5.45 -14.98 -11.53
CA THR A 117 -5.51 -15.74 -12.79
C THR A 117 -6.53 -15.16 -13.78
N THR A 118 -7.66 -14.65 -13.30
CA THR A 118 -8.67 -14.01 -14.17
C THR A 118 -8.13 -12.76 -14.86
N ASN A 119 -7.28 -11.97 -14.19
CA ASN A 119 -6.65 -10.78 -14.76
C ASN A 119 -5.56 -11.09 -15.81
N GLU A 120 -4.90 -12.24 -15.71
CA GLU A 120 -3.88 -12.65 -16.70
C GLU A 120 -4.49 -12.95 -18.06
N ILE A 121 -5.69 -13.54 -18.09
CA ILE A 121 -6.39 -13.97 -19.32
C ILE A 121 -6.84 -12.77 -20.19
N GLN A 122 -6.92 -11.56 -19.63
CA GLN A 122 -7.32 -10.35 -20.36
C GLN A 122 -6.15 -9.50 -20.86
N SER A 123 -4.90 -9.90 -20.59
CA SER A 123 -3.73 -9.09 -20.89
C SER A 123 -3.06 -9.49 -22.21
N ASN A 124 -3.70 -9.18 -23.33
CA ASN A 124 -3.13 -9.41 -24.66
C ASN A 124 -2.57 -8.07 -25.15
N ILE A 125 -1.30 -8.00 -25.55
CA ILE A 125 -0.70 -6.77 -26.11
C ILE A 125 -1.19 -6.52 -27.57
N TYR A 126 -2.08 -7.37 -28.08
CA TYR A 126 -2.53 -7.40 -29.48
C TYR A 126 -4.06 -7.45 -29.63
N THR A 127 -4.83 -6.93 -28.67
CA THR A 127 -6.29 -6.78 -28.81
C THR A 127 -6.73 -5.47 -28.18
#